data_AF-A0A375AAW1-F1
#
_entry.id   AF-A0A375AAW1-F1
#
_cell.length_a   1.000
_cell.length_b   1.000
_cell.length_c   1.000
_cell.angle_alpha   90.00
_cell.angle_beta   90.00
_cell.angle_gamma   90.00
#
_symmetry.space_group_name_H-M   'P 1'
#
loop_
_entity.id
_entity.type
_entity.pdbx_description
1 polymer ?
#
loop_
_entity_poly.entity_id
_entity_poly.type
_entity_poly.pdbx_seq_one_letter_code
_entity_poly.pdbx_strand_id
1 'polypeptide(L)'
;MHDTPPEVKYDEELCFTEFAVLYSHRYKAPLMSAERLTAEKVRAAEQLTRRDAFHIEPQLPAEARSIPDDYQHSGYDQGHMTPAGNMPDEQAQYESFSMSNMTPSCQC
;
A
#
# COMPACT_ATOMS: atom_id res chain seq x y z
N MET A 1 0.71 -11.68 -29.80
CA MET A 1 0.31 -11.19 -28.47
C MET A 1 0.19 -12.41 -27.58
N HIS A 2 0.81 -12.40 -26.41
CA HIS A 2 0.54 -13.43 -25.42
C HIS A 2 -0.79 -13.04 -24.74
N ASP A 3 -1.89 -13.61 -25.21
CA ASP A 3 -3.25 -13.30 -24.72
C ASP A 3 -3.54 -13.91 -23.34
N THR A 4 -2.62 -14.71 -22.82
CA THR A 4 -2.67 -15.24 -21.46
C THR A 4 -1.70 -14.45 -20.59
N PRO A 5 -2.19 -13.58 -19.68
CA PRO A 5 -1.31 -12.92 -18.73
C PRO A 5 -0.65 -13.98 -17.81
N PRO A 6 0.58 -13.73 -17.35
CA PRO A 6 1.23 -14.61 -16.38
C PRO A 6 0.39 -14.67 -15.10
N GLU A 7 0.28 -15.86 -14.52
CA GLU A 7 -0.39 -16.06 -13.23
C GLU A 7 0.45 -15.41 -12.12
N VAL A 8 -0.11 -14.38 -11.47
CA VAL A 8 0.49 -13.77 -10.28
C VAL A 8 -0.06 -14.52 -9.07
N LYS A 9 0.80 -15.27 -8.38
CA LYS A 9 0.42 -15.96 -7.13
C LYS A 9 0.54 -15.00 -5.96
N TYR A 10 -0.56 -14.78 -5.27
CA TYR A 10 -0.66 -14.00 -4.04
C TYR A 10 -1.31 -14.86 -2.95
N ASP A 11 -1.07 -14.51 -1.69
CA ASP A 11 -1.61 -15.22 -0.54
C ASP A 11 -2.92 -14.59 -0.07
N GLU A 12 -3.04 -13.25 -0.20
CA GLU A 12 -4.19 -12.49 0.28
C GLU A 12 -4.47 -11.29 -0.62
N GLU A 13 -5.75 -11.04 -0.88
CA GLU A 13 -6.24 -9.83 -1.55
C GLU A 13 -6.86 -8.91 -0.50
N LEU A 14 -6.31 -7.70 -0.37
CA LEU A 14 -6.78 -6.69 0.56
C LEU A 14 -7.46 -5.57 -0.22
N CYS A 15 -8.74 -5.32 0.06
CA CYS A 15 -9.52 -4.27 -0.57
C CYS A 15 -9.70 -3.10 0.40
N PHE A 16 -9.15 -1.95 0.04
CA PHE A 16 -9.34 -0.68 0.72
C PHE A 16 -10.41 0.14 0.01
N THR A 17 -10.73 1.32 0.55
CA THR A 17 -11.77 2.20 -0.01
C THR A 17 -11.46 2.61 -1.46
N GLU A 18 -10.18 2.88 -1.75
CA GLU A 18 -9.76 3.52 -3.02
C GLU A 18 -8.79 2.68 -3.87
N PHE A 19 -8.30 1.57 -3.32
CA PHE A 19 -7.32 0.70 -3.97
C PHE A 19 -7.42 -0.73 -3.43
N ALA A 20 -6.79 -1.66 -4.15
CA ALA A 20 -6.64 -3.04 -3.71
C ALA A 20 -5.18 -3.48 -3.82
N VAL A 21 -4.76 -4.35 -2.92
CA VAL A 21 -3.40 -4.90 -2.85
C VAL A 21 -3.45 -6.42 -2.95
N LEU A 22 -2.62 -6.97 -3.82
CA LEU A 22 -2.29 -8.40 -3.80
C LEU A 22 -1.02 -8.58 -2.97
N TYR A 23 -1.16 -9.27 -1.83
CA TYR A 23 -0.12 -9.35 -0.81
C TYR A 23 0.56 -10.73 -0.79
N SER A 24 1.87 -10.75 -0.52
CA SER A 24 2.61 -11.98 -0.30
C SER A 24 3.01 -12.15 1.17
N HIS A 25 2.54 -13.23 1.78
CA HIS A 25 2.94 -13.61 3.15
C HIS A 25 4.43 -13.92 3.24
N ARG A 26 5.00 -14.52 2.18
CA ARG A 26 6.42 -14.88 2.12
C ARG A 26 7.33 -13.65 2.18
N TYR A 27 7.00 -12.61 1.42
CA TYR A 27 7.80 -11.40 1.34
C TYR A 27 7.38 -10.33 2.35
N LYS A 28 6.23 -10.52 3.00
CA LYS A 28 5.59 -9.53 3.86
C LYS A 28 5.41 -8.18 3.16
N ALA A 29 5.14 -8.22 1.87
CA ALA A 29 5.12 -7.06 0.99
C ALA A 29 4.04 -7.21 -0.09
N PRO A 30 3.51 -6.09 -0.60
CA PRO A 30 2.61 -6.09 -1.75
C PRO A 30 3.35 -6.56 -3.01
N LEU A 31 2.72 -7.46 -3.76
CA LEU A 31 3.15 -7.85 -5.10
C LEU A 31 2.63 -6.89 -6.16
N MET A 32 1.41 -6.39 -5.95
CA MET A 32 0.74 -5.46 -6.84
C MET A 32 -0.20 -4.58 -6.01
N SER A 33 -0.33 -3.32 -6.42
CA SER A 33 -1.43 -2.46 -6.00
C SER A 33 -2.17 -1.94 -7.23
N ALA A 34 -3.48 -1.80 -7.11
CA ALA A 34 -4.34 -1.28 -8.16
C ALA A 34 -5.28 -0.21 -7.59
N GLU A 35 -5.28 0.96 -8.21
CA GLU A 35 -6.16 2.08 -7.85
C GLU A 35 -6.83 2.66 -9.09
N ARG A 36 -8.00 3.28 -8.90
CA ARG A 36 -8.68 4.03 -9.97
C ARG A 36 -8.53 5.53 -9.76
N LEU A 37 -7.58 6.11 -10.46
CA LEU A 37 -7.35 7.55 -10.48
C LEU A 37 -8.37 8.29 -11.36
N THR A 38 -8.84 9.43 -10.84
CA THR A 38 -9.65 10.39 -11.59
C THR A 38 -9.18 11.80 -11.25
N ALA A 39 -9.40 12.74 -12.17
CA ALA A 39 -9.06 14.14 -11.93
C ALA A 39 -9.79 14.73 -10.71
N GLU A 40 -11.00 14.25 -10.40
CA GLU A 40 -11.75 14.66 -9.21
C GLU A 40 -11.06 14.20 -7.93
N LYS A 41 -10.68 12.91 -7.85
CA LYS A 41 -9.98 12.36 -6.68
C LYS A 41 -8.65 13.04 -6.41
N VAL A 42 -7.85 13.29 -7.46
CA VAL A 42 -6.56 13.99 -7.32
C VAL A 42 -6.76 15.41 -6.79
N ARG A 43 -7.74 16.16 -7.31
CA ARG A 43 -8.04 17.51 -6.80
C ARG A 43 -8.53 17.49 -5.35
N ALA A 44 -9.31 16.48 -4.96
CA ALA A 44 -9.73 16.32 -3.57
C ALA A 44 -8.53 16.03 -2.66
N ALA A 45 -7.63 15.13 -3.07
CA ALA A 45 -6.42 14.79 -2.35
C ALA A 45 -5.48 16.00 -2.16
N GLU A 46 -5.36 16.87 -3.18
CA GLU A 46 -4.57 18.12 -3.10
C GLU A 46 -5.07 19.08 -2.00
N GLN A 47 -6.34 19.00 -1.59
CA GLN A 47 -6.89 19.82 -0.51
C GLN A 47 -6.63 19.21 0.88
N LEU A 48 -6.20 17.96 0.96
CA LEU A 48 -5.93 17.29 2.22
C LEU A 48 -4.52 17.57 2.71
N THR A 49 -4.40 17.79 4.02
CA THR A 49 -3.09 17.78 4.67
C THR A 49 -2.66 16.33 4.87
N ARG A 50 -1.45 16.00 4.42
CA ARG A 50 -0.85 14.69 4.67
C ARG A 50 -0.63 14.48 6.17
N ARG A 51 -1.07 13.34 6.70
CA ARG A 51 -0.81 12.88 8.06
C ARG A 51 -0.20 11.49 8.03
N ASP A 52 1.09 11.41 8.35
CA ASP A 52 1.79 10.14 8.39
C ASP A 52 1.24 9.26 9.51
N ALA A 53 0.72 8.07 9.14
CA ALA A 53 0.03 7.16 10.05
C ALA A 53 0.37 5.70 9.75
N PHE A 54 1.66 5.37 9.60
CA PHE A 54 2.11 4.00 9.33
C PHE A 54 1.62 3.03 10.42
N HIS A 55 0.85 2.02 10.02
CA HIS A 55 0.20 1.11 10.95
C HIS A 55 0.11 -0.32 10.41
N ILE A 56 0.04 -1.27 11.34
CA ILE A 56 -0.12 -2.69 11.03
C ILE A 56 -1.45 -2.96 10.33
N GLU A 57 -1.46 -3.85 9.35
CA GLU A 57 -2.71 -4.34 8.75
C GLU A 57 -3.31 -5.43 9.64
N PRO A 58 -4.49 -5.21 10.26
CA PRO A 58 -5.09 -6.19 11.15
C PRO A 58 -5.70 -7.40 10.43
N GLN A 59 -5.99 -7.31 9.13
CA GLN A 59 -6.53 -8.43 8.35
C GLN A 59 -5.49 -9.54 8.13
N LEU A 60 -4.21 -9.16 8.05
CA LEU A 60 -3.10 -10.10 7.86
C LEU A 60 -2.79 -10.89 9.15
N PRO A 61 -2.46 -12.19 9.05
CA PRO A 61 -1.89 -12.95 10.16
C PRO A 61 -0.63 -12.30 10.75
N ALA A 62 -0.43 -12.42 12.06
CA ALA A 62 0.68 -11.76 12.75
C ALA A 62 2.06 -12.19 12.23
N GLU A 63 2.19 -13.45 11.84
CA GLU A 63 3.39 -14.03 11.23
C GLU A 63 3.66 -13.53 9.81
N ALA A 64 2.61 -13.11 9.08
CA ALA A 64 2.67 -12.72 7.67
C ALA A 64 2.75 -11.21 7.46
N ARG A 65 2.31 -10.39 8.43
CA ARG A 65 2.34 -8.93 8.32
C ARG A 65 3.75 -8.35 8.51
N SER A 66 4.00 -7.23 7.85
CA SER A 66 5.09 -6.32 8.18
C SER A 66 4.63 -5.29 9.22
N ILE A 67 5.57 -4.84 10.06
CA ILE A 67 5.36 -3.80 11.06
C ILE A 67 6.31 -2.61 10.82
N PRO A 68 5.98 -1.40 11.30
CA PRO A 68 6.85 -0.24 11.11
C PRO A 68 8.29 -0.45 11.61
N ASP A 69 8.46 -1.23 12.68
CA ASP A 69 9.78 -1.55 13.25
C ASP A 69 10.66 -2.38 12.32
N ASP A 70 10.09 -3.10 11.33
CA ASP A 70 10.88 -3.85 10.33
C ASP A 70 11.74 -2.91 9.44
N TYR A 71 11.32 -1.66 9.30
CA TYR A 71 11.99 -0.65 8.48
C TYR A 71 12.97 0.20 9.29
N GLN A 72 12.78 0.30 10.60
CA GLN A 72 13.68 1.05 11.48
C GLN A 72 15.09 0.48 11.40
N HIS A 73 16.08 1.36 11.17
CA HIS A 73 17.50 1.00 11.02
C HIS A 73 17.85 0.09 9.84
N SER A 74 16.90 -0.19 8.93
CA SER A 74 17.16 -1.00 7.72
C SER A 74 17.96 -0.26 6.65
N GLY A 75 17.96 1.08 6.69
CA GLY A 75 18.48 1.93 5.61
C GLY A 75 17.47 2.16 4.47
N TYR A 76 16.24 1.68 4.62
CA TYR A 76 15.15 1.87 3.66
C TYR A 76 13.99 2.67 4.26
N ASP A 77 13.32 3.44 3.40
CA ASP A 77 12.05 4.10 3.71
C ASP A 77 10.86 3.16 3.47
N GLN A 78 9.72 3.53 4.08
CA GLN A 78 8.41 2.90 3.88
C GLN A 78 7.74 3.51 2.64
N GLY A 79 8.10 3.00 1.47
CA GLY A 79 7.59 3.48 0.18
C GLY A 79 6.19 2.95 -0.13
N HIS A 80 5.25 3.84 -0.44
CA HIS A 80 3.89 3.45 -0.82
C HIS A 80 3.85 2.83 -2.22
N MET A 81 3.05 1.77 -2.40
CA MET A 81 2.67 1.31 -3.74
C MET A 81 1.51 2.14 -4.30
N THR A 82 0.47 2.38 -3.49
CA THR A 82 -0.57 3.39 -3.75
C THR A 82 -0.29 4.64 -2.91
N PRO A 83 0.10 5.77 -3.52
CA PRO A 83 0.49 6.97 -2.79
C PRO A 83 -0.65 7.62 -2.00
N ALA A 84 -0.36 8.09 -0.78
CA ALA A 84 -1.31 8.89 0.01
C ALA A 84 -1.84 10.14 -0.72
N GLY A 85 -1.02 10.72 -1.61
CA GLY A 85 -1.41 11.89 -2.42
C GLY A 85 -2.49 11.62 -3.48
N ASN A 86 -2.90 10.36 -3.67
CA ASN A 86 -4.00 9.99 -4.56
C ASN A 86 -5.33 9.81 -3.81
N MET A 87 -5.31 9.84 -2.47
CA MET A 87 -6.45 9.49 -1.64
C MET A 87 -7.36 10.72 -1.41
N PRO A 88 -8.65 10.65 -1.76
CA PRO A 88 -9.55 11.80 -1.81
C PRO A 88 -10.11 12.22 -0.44
N ASP A 89 -9.97 11.40 0.60
CA ASP A 89 -10.44 11.70 1.96
C ASP A 89 -9.46 11.17 3.04
N GLU A 90 -9.71 11.54 4.31
CA GLU A 90 -8.85 11.17 5.44
C GLU A 90 -8.82 9.65 5.70
N GLN A 91 -9.91 8.94 5.42
CA GLN A 91 -10.00 7.49 5.65
C GLN A 91 -9.16 6.73 4.62
N ALA A 92 -9.32 7.05 3.34
CA ALA A 92 -8.52 6.49 2.28
C ALA A 92 -7.04 6.86 2.45
N GLN A 93 -6.75 8.08 2.91
CA GLN A 93 -5.38 8.50 3.23
C GLN A 93 -4.80 7.63 4.35
N TYR A 94 -5.54 7.45 5.45
CA TYR A 94 -5.12 6.56 6.53
C TYR A 94 -4.86 5.14 6.00
N GLU A 95 -5.79 4.55 5.25
CA GLU A 95 -5.66 3.22 4.66
C GLU A 95 -4.41 3.07 3.79
N SER A 96 -4.03 4.10 3.02
CA SER A 96 -2.80 4.08 2.22
C SER A 96 -1.52 3.94 3.05
N PHE A 97 -1.55 4.29 4.34
CA PHE A 97 -0.44 4.09 5.28
C PHE A 97 -0.39 2.69 5.92
N SER A 98 -1.28 1.76 5.54
CA SER A 98 -1.21 0.36 5.98
C SER A 98 0.13 -0.26 5.54
N MET A 99 0.80 -0.98 6.44
CA MET A 99 2.06 -1.67 6.12
C MET A 99 1.90 -2.73 5.02
N SER A 100 0.67 -3.14 4.70
CA SER A 100 0.40 -4.00 3.55
C SER A 100 0.62 -3.31 2.20
N ASN A 101 0.60 -1.98 2.15
CA ASN A 101 0.85 -1.13 0.97
C ASN A 101 2.29 -0.58 0.92
N MET A 102 3.17 -1.04 1.81
CA MET A 102 4.55 -0.53 1.92
C MET A 102 5.56 -1.49 1.30
N THR A 103 6.55 -0.93 0.61
CA THR A 103 7.74 -1.64 0.13
C THR A 103 8.99 -0.89 0.56
N PRO A 104 10.13 -1.59 0.77
CA PRO A 104 11.41 -0.92 0.99
C PRO A 104 11.79 -0.07 -0.22
N SER A 105 11.84 1.25 -0.03
CA SER A 105 12.33 2.20 -1.04
C SER A 105 13.65 2.83 -0.59
N CYS A 106 14.51 3.16 -1.54
CA CYS A 106 15.78 3.83 -1.23
C CYS A 106 15.54 5.24 -0.68
N GLN A 107 16.25 5.58 0.40
CA GLN A 107 16.48 6.97 0.83
C GLN A 107 17.50 7.58 -0.13
N CYS A 108 17.05 8.22 -1.21
CA CYS A 108 17.95 8.99 -2.08
C CYS A 108 18.24 10.37 -1.50
#